data_AF-A0A562S141-F1
#
_entry.id   AF-A0A562S141-F1
#
_cell.length_a   1.000
_cell.length_b   1.000
_cell.length_c   1.000
_cell.angle_alpha   90.00
_cell.angle_beta   90.00
_cell.angle_gamma   90.00
#
_symmetry.space_group_name_H-M   'P 1'
#
loop_
_entity.id
_entity.type
_entity.pdbx_description
1 polymer ?
#
loop_
_entity_poly.entity_id
_entity_poly.type
_entity_poly.pdbx_seq_one_letter_code
_entity_poly.pdbx_strand_id
1 'polypeptide(L)'
;MRTPEKFEALEFWRKAAKNWPELILCKDADRGMLSGFPYKRAYFRNLITGKAACAGPETFRIGRLLAVEKESLIQWLADRTKEGGA
;
A
#
# COMPACT_ATOMS: atom_id res chain seq x y z
N MET A 1 -0.19 9.44 24.99
CA MET A 1 -0.21 9.45 23.51
C MET A 1 -1.50 8.77 23.07
N ARG A 2 -2.35 9.43 22.28
CA ARG A 2 -3.57 8.83 21.73
C ARG A 2 -3.18 7.90 20.59
N THR A 3 -3.41 6.61 20.77
CA THR A 3 -3.34 5.61 19.70
C THR A 3 -4.43 5.96 18.69
N PRO A 4 -4.11 6.12 17.39
CA PRO A 4 -5.14 6.33 16.39
C PRO A 4 -5.95 5.05 16.24
N GLU A 5 -7.16 5.04 16.78
CA GLU A 5 -8.00 3.85 16.94
C GLU A 5 -8.61 3.42 15.60
N LYS A 6 -7.83 2.78 14.72
CA LYS A 6 -8.21 2.12 13.44
C LYS A 6 -8.94 2.98 12.38
N PHE A 7 -10.03 3.65 12.72
CA PHE A 7 -10.80 4.52 11.84
C PHE A 7 -9.95 5.68 11.30
N GLU A 8 -9.03 6.23 12.11
CA GLU A 8 -8.17 7.32 11.67
C GLU A 8 -7.15 6.90 10.61
N ALA A 9 -6.59 5.68 10.69
CA ALA A 9 -5.59 5.21 9.74
C ALA A 9 -6.20 4.91 8.36
N LEU A 10 -7.38 4.28 8.32
CA LEU A 10 -8.08 4.00 7.07
C LEU A 10 -8.50 5.30 6.36
N GLU A 11 -9.09 6.24 7.10
CA GLU A 11 -9.50 7.54 6.56
C GLU A 11 -8.29 8.38 6.12
N PHE A 12 -7.18 8.30 6.86
CA PHE A 12 -5.91 8.92 6.45
C PHE A 12 -5.44 8.39 5.09
N TRP A 13 -5.39 7.07 4.91
CA TRP A 13 -4.93 6.46 3.67
C TRP A 13 -5.90 6.69 2.50
N ARG A 14 -7.21 6.66 2.74
CA ARG A 14 -8.22 7.07 1.74
C ARG A 14 -8.02 8.51 1.29
N LYS A 15 -7.75 9.43 2.21
CA LYS A 15 -7.46 10.84 1.90
C LYS A 15 -6.16 10.99 1.11
N ALA A 16 -5.10 10.27 1.49
CA ALA A 16 -3.83 10.27 0.77
C ALA A 16 -3.96 9.70 -0.65
N ALA A 17 -4.79 8.67 -0.80
CA ALA A 17 -5.02 7.95 -2.05
C ALA A 17 -6.09 8.57 -2.97
N LYS A 18 -6.60 9.78 -2.65
CA LYS A 18 -7.68 10.43 -3.42
C LYS A 18 -7.43 10.47 -4.92
N ASN A 19 -6.17 10.66 -5.33
CA ASN A 19 -5.77 10.78 -6.74
C ASN A 19 -5.05 9.53 -7.28
N TRP A 20 -4.99 8.44 -6.51
CA TRP A 20 -4.39 7.19 -7.00
C TRP A 20 -5.35 6.51 -7.97
N PRO A 21 -4.83 5.85 -9.02
CA PRO A 21 -5.66 5.08 -9.93
C PRO A 21 -6.25 3.86 -9.21
N GLU A 22 -7.39 3.38 -9.69
CA GLU A 22 -8.08 2.20 -9.12
C GLU A 22 -7.22 0.93 -9.21
N LEU A 23 -6.47 0.80 -10.31
CA LEU A 23 -5.48 -0.24 -10.51
C LEU A 23 -4.08 0.35 -10.48
N ILE A 24 -3.27 -0.12 -9.55
CA ILE A 24 -1.93 0.40 -9.29
C ILE A 24 -0.92 -0.67 -9.69
N LEU A 25 -0.10 -0.36 -10.69
CA LEU A 25 1.04 -1.21 -11.01
C LEU A 25 2.11 -1.01 -9.93
N CYS A 26 2.65 -2.10 -9.39
CA CYS A 26 3.64 -2.02 -8.31
C CYS A 26 4.88 -1.23 -8.73
N LYS A 27 5.24 -1.26 -10.03
CA LYS A 27 6.33 -0.46 -10.59
C LYS A 27 6.11 1.06 -10.46
N ASP A 28 4.87 1.53 -10.51
CA ASP A 28 4.53 2.95 -10.52
C ASP A 28 4.43 3.47 -9.07
N ALA A 29 3.92 2.62 -8.17
CA ALA A 29 4.01 2.82 -6.73
C ALA A 29 5.47 2.94 -6.27
N ASP A 30 6.35 2.02 -6.69
CA ASP A 30 7.78 2.02 -6.36
C ASP A 30 8.54 3.27 -6.82
N ARG A 31 8.12 3.83 -7.97
CA ARG A 31 8.76 4.99 -8.61
C ARG A 31 8.35 6.31 -7.97
N GLY A 32 7.48 6.29 -6.96
CA GLY A 32 6.97 7.49 -6.30
C GLY A 32 6.01 8.29 -7.20
N MET A 33 5.37 7.63 -8.18
CA MET A 33 4.37 8.28 -9.03
C MET A 33 3.03 8.47 -8.32
N LEU A 34 2.84 7.79 -7.18
CA LEU A 34 1.71 7.95 -6.30
C LEU A 34 2.03 9.00 -5.24
N SER A 35 1.39 10.17 -5.33
CA SER A 35 1.53 11.23 -4.33
C SER A 35 1.12 10.72 -2.94
N GLY A 36 1.96 10.92 -1.93
CA GLY A 36 1.69 10.48 -0.56
C GLY A 36 1.92 8.99 -0.30
N PHE A 37 2.42 8.22 -1.29
CA PHE A 37 2.77 6.81 -1.08
C PHE A 37 4.06 6.68 -0.22
N PRO A 38 4.06 5.83 0.82
CA PRO A 38 5.12 5.84 1.83
C PRO A 38 6.40 5.10 1.41
N TYR A 39 6.36 4.34 0.32
CA TYR A 39 7.47 3.50 -0.11
C TYR A 39 8.11 3.99 -1.42
N LYS A 40 9.43 3.81 -1.54
CA LYS A 40 10.21 4.19 -2.72
C LYS A 40 11.18 3.07 -3.11
N ARG A 41 11.66 3.08 -4.36
CA ARG A 41 12.81 2.29 -4.85
C ARG A 41 12.66 0.77 -4.69
N ALA A 42 11.68 0.17 -5.38
CA ALA A 42 11.43 -1.28 -5.41
C ALA A 42 11.13 -1.95 -4.04
N TYR A 43 11.17 -1.19 -2.94
CA TYR A 43 10.93 -1.69 -1.59
C TYR A 43 9.51 -2.24 -1.46
N PHE A 44 8.50 -1.54 -1.99
CA PHE A 44 7.12 -2.01 -1.93
C PHE A 44 6.95 -3.33 -2.67
N ARG A 45 7.50 -3.45 -3.88
CA ARG A 45 7.49 -4.72 -4.61
C ARG A 45 8.17 -5.83 -3.83
N ASN A 46 9.37 -5.61 -3.31
CA ASN A 46 10.07 -6.64 -2.52
C ASN A 46 9.30 -7.03 -1.25
N LEU A 47 8.57 -6.10 -0.65
CA LEU A 47 7.76 -6.32 0.54
C LEU A 47 6.54 -7.21 0.24
N ILE A 48 5.90 -7.06 -0.93
CA ILE A 48 4.72 -7.86 -1.31
C ILE A 48 5.07 -9.12 -2.11
N THR A 49 6.25 -9.20 -2.75
CA THR A 49 6.68 -10.35 -3.57
C THR A 49 7.82 -11.17 -2.96
N GLY A 50 8.36 -10.77 -1.80
CA GLY A 50 9.55 -11.38 -1.19
C GLY A 50 9.30 -12.74 -0.50
N LYS A 51 10.39 -13.45 -0.19
CA LYS A 51 10.39 -14.79 0.46
C LYS A 51 9.74 -14.83 1.85
N ALA A 52 9.64 -13.68 2.51
CA ALA A 52 8.96 -13.48 3.79
C ALA A 52 7.72 -12.60 3.58
N ALA A 53 6.92 -12.88 2.56
CA ALA A 53 5.68 -12.16 2.30
C ALA A 53 4.84 -12.16 3.59
N CYS A 54 4.86 -11.05 4.33
CA CYS A 54 3.74 -10.69 5.18
C CYS A 54 2.52 -10.71 4.27
N ALA A 55 1.37 -11.21 4.73
CA ALA A 55 0.14 -11.21 3.94
C ALA A 55 -0.04 -9.82 3.28
N GLY A 56 0.35 -9.72 2.00
CA GLY A 56 0.39 -8.48 1.26
C GLY A 56 -1.03 -8.05 0.91
N PRO A 57 -1.23 -6.87 0.32
CA PRO A 57 -2.48 -6.65 -0.40
C PRO A 57 -2.61 -7.72 -1.49
N GLU A 58 -3.83 -8.10 -1.84
CA GLU A 58 -4.05 -9.04 -2.94
C GLU A 58 -3.42 -8.49 -4.23
N THR A 59 -2.61 -9.32 -4.90
CA THR A 59 -1.89 -8.94 -6.11
C THR A 59 -2.32 -9.81 -7.28
N PHE A 60 -2.33 -9.23 -8.46
CA PHE A 60 -2.64 -9.93 -9.71
C PHE A 60 -1.76 -9.40 -10.85
N ARG A 61 -1.84 -10.04 -12.02
CA ARG A 61 -1.01 -9.68 -13.17
C ARG A 61 -1.82 -8.99 -14.25
N ILE A 62 -1.31 -7.84 -14.72
CA ILE A 62 -1.76 -7.17 -15.95
C ILE A 62 -0.64 -7.32 -16.97
N GLY A 63 -0.80 -8.27 -17.89
CA GLY A 63 0.28 -8.72 -18.77
C GLY A 63 1.48 -9.24 -17.97
N ARG A 64 2.65 -8.62 -18.14
CA ARG A 64 3.88 -8.99 -17.41
C ARG A 64 4.02 -8.30 -16.04
N LEU A 65 3.19 -7.30 -15.77
CA LEU A 65 3.32 -6.41 -14.62
C LEU A 65 2.46 -6.88 -13.44
N LEU A 66 2.98 -6.72 -12.23
CA LEU A 66 2.22 -6.94 -11.00
C LEU A 66 1.40 -5.69 -10.68
N ALA A 67 0.15 -5.89 -10.30
CA ALA A 67 -0.80 -4.86 -9.98
C ALA A 67 -1.50 -5.17 -8.65
N VAL A 68 -2.03 -4.13 -8.02
CA VAL A 68 -2.88 -4.19 -6.83
C VAL A 68 -4.08 -3.29 -7.05
N GLU A 69 -5.22 -3.66 -6.48
CA GLU A 69 -6.36 -2.75 -6.37
C GLU A 69 -6.09 -1.71 -5.28
N LYS A 70 -6.54 -0.48 -5.54
CA LYS A 70 -6.38 0.66 -4.65
C LYS A 70 -6.97 0.41 -3.26
N GLU A 71 -8.20 -0.08 -3.17
CA GLU A 71 -8.85 -0.31 -1.87
C GLU A 71 -8.12 -1.41 -1.06
N SER A 72 -7.71 -2.49 -1.73
CA SER A 72 -6.89 -3.55 -1.11
C SER A 72 -5.55 -3.02 -0.59
N LEU A 73 -4.89 -2.13 -1.35
CA LEU A 73 -3.66 -1.47 -0.92
C LEU A 73 -3.89 -0.51 0.26
N ILE A 74 -4.95 0.28 0.24
CA ILE A 74 -5.33 1.21 1.31
C ILE A 74 -5.60 0.44 2.61
N GLN A 75 -6.39 -0.64 2.53
CA GLN A 75 -6.72 -1.47 3.67
C GLN A 75 -5.45 -2.07 4.29
N TRP A 76 -4.58 -2.64 3.45
CA TRP A 76 -3.31 -3.20 3.90
C TRP A 76 -2.39 -2.14 4.54
N LEU A 77 -2.31 -0.93 3.97
CA LEU A 77 -1.54 0.17 4.57
C LEU A 77 -2.12 0.60 5.93
N ALA A 78 -3.45 0.68 6.04
CA ALA A 78 -4.12 1.00 7.30
C ALA A 78 -3.83 -0.05 8.39
N ASP A 79 -3.89 -1.32 8.03
CA ASP A 79 -3.59 -2.43 8.94
C ASP A 79 -2.12 -2.41 9.38
N ARG A 80 -1.19 -2.12 8.47
CA ARG A 80 0.25 -1.99 8.82
C ARG A 80 0.58 -0.78 9.66
N THR A 81 -0.16 0.32 9.51
CA THR A 81 0.04 1.53 10.32
C THR A 81 -0.26 1.26 11.80
N LYS A 82 -1.07 0.24 12.10
CA LYS A 82 -1.36 -0.24 13.45
C LYS A 82 -0.22 -1.03 14.09
N GLU A 83 0.55 -1.80 13.31
CA GLU A 83 1.61 -2.70 13.82
C GLU A 83 2.94 -1.99 14.10
N GLY A 84 3.11 -0.75 13.63
CA GLY A 84 4.32 0.06 13.86
C GLY A 84 4.36 0.85 15.17
N GLY A 85 3.34 0.73 16.03
CA GLY A 85 3.29 1.36 17.35
C GLY A 85 3.71 0.39 18.45
N ALA A 86 5.00 0.10 18.55
CA ALA A 86 5.63 -0.62 19.66
C ALA A 86 6.74 0.26 20.25
#